data_AF-A0A918Q0A4-F1
#
_entry.id   AF-A0A918Q0A4-F1
#
_cell.length_a   1.000
_cell.length_b   1.000
_cell.length_c   1.000
_cell.angle_alpha   90.00
_cell.angle_beta   90.00
_cell.angle_gamma   90.00
#
_symmetry.space_group_name_H-M   'P 1'
#
loop_
_entity.id
_entity.type
_entity.pdbx_description
1 polymer ?
#
loop_
_entity_poly.entity_id
_entity_poly.type
_entity_poly.pdbx_seq_one_letter_code
_entity_poly.pdbx_strand_id
1 'polypeptide(L)'
;MKRRALISALLFPVFASVAPQALASAPKEKKKGGGPSFTQLTPISVFIPRRDGRHSTMTIEMGLDVKDPKLAELVPAYIPRLRDAYVSRIQSYGLRLRENSLVDPGFITRELQIATDQVLKRSGATVLLGTMMIN
;
A
#
# COMPACT_ATOMS: atom_id res chain seq x y z
N MET A 1 -20.06 -45.16 42.63
CA MET A 1 -21.51 -45.40 42.42
C MET A 1 -21.90 -44.89 41.05
N LYS A 2 -22.42 -45.78 40.19
CA LYS A 2 -22.88 -45.50 38.81
C LYS A 2 -24.32 -44.97 38.85
N ARG A 3 -24.60 -43.84 38.20
CA ARG A 3 -25.93 -43.42 37.68
C ARG A 3 -25.65 -42.46 36.52
N ARG A 4 -25.28 -42.92 35.31
CA ARG A 4 -26.15 -43.49 34.27
C ARG A 4 -27.51 -42.79 34.17
N ALA A 5 -27.80 -42.34 32.94
CA ALA A 5 -28.99 -41.64 32.45
C ALA A 5 -28.99 -40.15 32.84
N LEU A 6 -28.86 -39.20 31.91
CA LEU A 6 -29.72 -39.05 30.75
C LEU A 6 -28.92 -38.56 29.52
N ILE A 7 -28.81 -39.46 28.55
CA ILE A 7 -28.56 -39.17 27.13
C ILE A 7 -29.92 -38.76 26.52
N SER A 8 -29.86 -37.96 25.45
CA SER A 8 -30.96 -37.52 24.58
C SER A 8 -31.66 -36.26 25.08
N ALA A 9 -31.80 -35.19 24.32
CA ALA A 9 -32.09 -35.16 22.89
C ALA A 9 -31.76 -33.78 22.28
N LEU A 10 -31.77 -33.76 20.95
CA LEU A 10 -31.81 -32.59 20.06
C LEU A 10 -30.48 -31.93 19.67
N LEU A 11 -29.77 -32.69 18.83
CA LEU A 11 -29.32 -32.23 17.51
C LEU A 11 -30.25 -31.16 16.89
N PHE A 12 -29.71 -29.97 16.66
CA PHE A 12 -30.10 -29.07 15.58
C PHE A 12 -28.87 -28.29 15.12
N PRO A 13 -28.19 -28.65 14.03
CA PRO A 13 -27.30 -27.72 13.35
C PRO A 13 -28.17 -26.84 12.45
N VAL A 14 -28.48 -25.62 12.89
CA VAL A 14 -28.95 -24.58 11.97
C VAL A 14 -27.74 -24.15 11.15
N PHE A 15 -27.54 -24.81 10.01
CA PHE A 15 -26.70 -24.29 8.93
C PHE A 15 -27.41 -23.06 8.38
N ALA A 16 -27.11 -21.90 8.96
CA ALA A 16 -27.43 -20.62 8.36
C ALA A 16 -26.55 -20.49 7.10
N SER A 17 -27.19 -20.60 5.95
CA SER A 17 -26.65 -20.35 4.63
C SER A 17 -26.08 -18.93 4.56
N VAL A 18 -24.79 -18.77 4.84
CA VAL A 18 -24.07 -17.52 4.54
C VAL A 18 -23.89 -17.48 3.03
N ALA A 19 -24.76 -16.75 2.35
CA ALA A 19 -24.56 -16.42 0.94
C ALA A 19 -23.19 -15.74 0.78
N PRO A 20 -22.35 -16.16 -0.19
CA PRO A 20 -21.13 -15.43 -0.50
C PRO A 20 -21.55 -14.06 -1.04
N GLN A 21 -21.34 -13.01 -0.24
CA GLN A 21 -21.30 -11.65 -0.77
C GLN A 21 -20.10 -11.59 -1.70
N ALA A 22 -20.35 -11.81 -2.99
CA ALA A 22 -19.39 -11.49 -4.03
C ALA A 22 -19.13 -9.98 -3.96
N LEU A 23 -18.03 -9.59 -3.32
CA LEU A 23 -17.46 -8.25 -3.48
C LEU A 23 -17.11 -8.11 -4.96
N ALA A 24 -18.05 -7.58 -5.74
CA ALA A 24 -17.78 -7.00 -7.04
C ALA A 24 -16.86 -5.80 -6.79
N SER A 25 -15.56 -6.08 -6.75
CA SER A 25 -14.53 -5.07 -6.92
C SER A 25 -14.60 -4.65 -8.38
N ALA A 26 -15.52 -3.72 -8.68
CA ALA A 26 -15.52 -2.98 -9.92
C ALA A 26 -14.09 -2.49 -10.15
N PRO A 27 -13.47 -2.75 -11.31
CA PRO A 27 -12.21 -2.12 -11.64
C PRO A 27 -12.49 -0.62 -11.68
N LYS A 28 -12.06 0.11 -10.65
CA LYS A 28 -11.90 1.56 -10.76
C LYS A 28 -10.96 1.75 -11.94
N GLU A 29 -11.50 2.19 -13.07
CA GLU A 29 -10.73 2.72 -14.19
C GLU A 29 -9.78 3.77 -13.62
N LYS A 30 -8.53 3.35 -13.40
CA LYS A 30 -7.41 4.26 -13.21
C LYS A 30 -7.32 5.04 -14.51
N LYS A 31 -7.77 6.29 -14.50
CA LYS A 31 -7.43 7.27 -15.53
C LYS A 31 -5.91 7.21 -15.68
N LYS A 32 -5.43 6.59 -16.76
CA LYS A 32 -4.01 6.56 -17.16
C LYS A 32 -3.63 8.00 -17.55
N GLY A 33 -3.41 8.83 -16.54
CA GLY A 33 -2.81 10.15 -16.70
C GLY A 33 -1.31 9.98 -16.83
N GLY A 34 -0.85 9.64 -18.02
CA GLY A 34 0.57 9.53 -18.34
C GLY A 34 0.77 8.64 -19.56
N GLY A 35 1.76 8.99 -20.39
CA GLY A 35 2.04 8.33 -21.67
C GLY A 35 2.28 6.81 -21.56
N PRO A 36 2.56 6.12 -22.67
CA PRO A 36 2.65 4.65 -22.73
C PRO A 36 3.65 4.04 -21.72
N SER A 37 4.63 4.83 -21.25
CA SER A 37 5.66 4.46 -20.27
C SER A 37 5.28 4.72 -18.80
N PHE A 38 4.14 5.35 -18.52
CA PHE A 38 3.75 5.75 -17.17
C PHE A 38 2.82 4.73 -16.51
N THR A 39 3.21 4.25 -15.34
CA THR A 39 2.43 3.36 -14.48
C THR A 39 2.04 4.07 -13.20
N GLN A 40 0.74 4.36 -13.04
CA GLN A 40 0.23 4.95 -11.81
C GLN A 40 0.16 3.92 -10.67
N LEU A 41 0.89 4.20 -9.60
CA LEU A 41 0.89 3.36 -8.41
C LEU A 41 -0.30 3.71 -7.52
N THR A 42 -0.68 2.78 -6.66
CA THR A 42 -1.71 3.03 -5.64
C THR A 42 -1.13 3.98 -4.59
N PRO A 43 -1.88 5.01 -4.15
CA PRO A 43 -1.42 5.92 -3.11
C PRO A 43 -1.02 5.16 -1.83
N ILE A 44 0.02 5.67 -1.17
CA ILE A 44 0.54 5.10 0.07
C ILE A 44 0.23 6.06 1.21
N SER A 45 -0.32 5.52 2.31
CA SER A 45 -0.58 6.27 3.53
C SER A 45 0.26 5.71 4.68
N VAL A 46 0.94 6.58 5.41
CA VAL A 46 1.78 6.22 6.58
C VAL A 46 1.41 7.05 7.80
N PHE A 47 1.73 6.52 8.98
CA PHE A 47 1.47 7.20 10.25
C PHE A 47 2.69 8.01 10.70
N ILE A 48 2.43 9.23 11.19
CA ILE A 48 3.40 10.13 11.81
C ILE A 48 3.01 10.30 13.29
N PRO A 49 3.87 9.89 14.24
CA PRO A 49 3.58 10.06 15.67
C PRO A 49 3.61 11.53 16.09
N ARG A 50 2.67 11.95 16.94
CA ARG A 50 2.65 13.25 17.61
C ARG A 50 2.93 13.10 19.11
N ARG A 51 3.34 14.16 19.79
CA ARG A 51 3.72 14.13 21.22
C ARG A 51 2.50 13.96 22.13
N ASP A 52 1.33 14.38 21.67
CA ASP A 52 0.05 14.28 22.38
C ASP A 52 -0.57 12.87 22.35
N GLY A 53 0.13 11.87 21.82
CA GLY A 53 -0.36 10.50 21.67
C GLY A 53 -1.31 10.32 20.48
N ARG A 54 -1.55 11.37 19.69
CA ARG A 54 -2.30 11.27 18.42
C ARG A 54 -1.34 10.94 17.28
N HIS A 55 -1.92 10.60 16.14
CA HIS A 55 -1.16 10.30 14.92
C HIS A 55 -1.68 11.14 13.76
N SER A 56 -0.74 11.68 13.00
CA SER A 56 -1.01 12.22 11.66
C SER A 56 -0.96 11.12 10.62
N THR A 57 -1.72 11.23 9.54
CA THR A 57 -1.55 10.36 8.38
C THR A 57 -1.00 11.16 7.21
N MET A 58 0.11 10.71 6.63
CA MET A 58 0.66 11.26 5.40
C MET A 58 0.32 10.34 4.24
N THR A 59 -0.44 10.85 3.28
CA THR A 59 -0.82 10.16 2.04
C THR A 59 -0.05 10.74 0.87
N ILE A 60 0.59 9.88 0.09
CA ILE A 60 1.41 10.24 -1.06
C ILE A 60 0.89 9.49 -2.29
N GLU A 61 0.54 10.25 -3.31
CA GLU A 61 0.25 9.72 -4.65
C GLU A 61 1.53 9.75 -5.49
N MET A 62 1.81 8.66 -6.20
CA MET A 62 3.01 8.52 -6.99
C MET A 62 2.76 7.69 -8.26
N GLY A 63 3.61 7.90 -9.24
CA GLY A 63 3.68 7.10 -10.45
C GLY A 63 5.11 6.74 -10.81
N LEU A 64 5.25 5.74 -11.65
CA LEU A 64 6.52 5.25 -12.15
C LEU A 64 6.57 5.48 -13.65
N ASP A 65 7.54 6.28 -14.11
CA ASP A 65 7.82 6.45 -15.53
C ASP A 65 9.00 5.55 -15.93
N VAL A 66 8.78 4.61 -16.85
CA VAL A 66 9.79 3.64 -17.27
C VAL A 66 10.09 3.81 -18.75
N LYS A 67 11.30 4.30 -19.05
CA LYS A 67 11.72 4.62 -20.42
C LYS A 67 12.06 3.39 -21.26
N ASP A 68 12.46 2.29 -20.62
CA ASP A 68 12.80 1.04 -21.32
C ASP A 68 11.55 0.15 -21.46
N PRO A 69 11.12 -0.17 -22.70
CA PRO A 69 9.94 -1.00 -22.94
C PRO A 69 10.06 -2.42 -22.35
N LYS A 70 11.27 -2.99 -22.30
CA LYS A 70 11.50 -4.33 -21.72
C LYS A 70 11.34 -4.32 -20.20
N LEU A 71 11.69 -3.21 -19.55
CA LEU A 71 11.43 -3.03 -18.12
C LEU A 71 9.96 -2.73 -17.86
N ALA A 72 9.30 -1.96 -18.72
CA ALA A 72 7.89 -1.61 -18.56
C ALA A 72 6.97 -2.84 -18.51
N GLU A 73 7.26 -3.89 -19.29
CA GLU A 73 6.52 -5.17 -19.23
C GLU A 73 6.72 -5.93 -17.90
N LEU A 74 7.88 -5.76 -17.26
CA LEU A 74 8.21 -6.42 -16.00
C LEU A 74 7.67 -5.67 -14.77
N VAL A 75 7.49 -4.35 -14.88
CA VAL A 75 7.01 -3.48 -13.79
C VAL A 75 5.77 -4.03 -13.07
N PRO A 76 4.70 -4.50 -13.77
CA PRO A 76 3.51 -5.04 -13.10
C PRO A 76 3.81 -6.17 -12.12
N ALA A 77 4.78 -7.04 -12.41
CA ALA A 77 5.19 -8.13 -11.54
C ALA A 77 5.95 -7.64 -10.29
N TYR A 78 6.64 -6.50 -10.39
CA TYR A 78 7.38 -5.88 -9.29
C TYR A 78 6.56 -4.90 -8.44
N ILE A 79 5.35 -4.51 -8.87
CA ILE A 79 4.49 -3.56 -8.13
C ILE A 79 4.34 -3.91 -6.63
N PRO A 80 4.04 -5.16 -6.23
CA PRO A 80 3.86 -5.47 -4.81
C PRO A 80 5.14 -5.25 -3.98
N ARG A 81 6.31 -5.55 -4.57
CA ARG A 81 7.63 -5.37 -3.93
C ARG A 81 8.03 -3.91 -3.87
N LEU A 82 7.78 -3.15 -4.95
CA LEU A 82 7.99 -1.71 -4.97
C LEU A 82 7.14 -1.02 -3.91
N ARG A 83 5.87 -1.42 -3.77
CA ARG A 83 4.97 -0.89 -2.74
C ARG A 83 5.50 -1.15 -1.34
N ASP A 84 5.93 -2.38 -1.05
CA ASP A 84 6.49 -2.74 0.25
C ASP A 84 7.73 -1.88 0.59
N ALA A 85 8.66 -1.76 -0.35
CA ALA A 85 9.85 -0.94 -0.19
C ALA A 85 9.51 0.54 0.05
N TYR A 86 8.54 1.09 -0.69
CA TYR A 86 8.10 2.48 -0.51
C TYR A 86 7.41 2.71 0.83
N VAL A 87 6.49 1.84 1.23
CA VAL A 87 5.82 1.92 2.55
C VAL A 87 6.86 1.88 3.65
N SER A 88 7.80 0.94 3.61
CA SER A 88 8.85 0.81 4.62
C SER A 88 9.72 2.07 4.73
N ARG A 89 10.16 2.64 3.59
CA ARG A 89 10.96 3.87 3.53
C ARG A 89 10.21 5.09 4.06
N ILE A 90 8.97 5.29 3.60
CA ILE A 90 8.16 6.44 4.01
C ILE A 90 7.75 6.30 5.48
N GLN A 91 7.41 5.10 5.96
CA GLN A 91 7.10 4.87 7.37
C GLN A 91 8.31 5.15 8.26
N SER A 92 9.52 4.73 7.84
CA SER A 92 10.77 5.03 8.55
C SER A 92 11.10 6.53 8.57
N TYR A 93 10.70 7.27 7.53
CA TYR A 93 10.78 8.73 7.51
C TYR A 93 9.73 9.36 8.46
N GLY A 94 8.48 8.90 8.38
CA GLY A 94 7.37 9.37 9.22
C GLY A 94 7.63 9.22 10.71
N LEU A 95 8.22 8.09 11.14
CA LEU A 95 8.59 7.85 12.54
C LEU A 95 9.66 8.80 13.08
N ARG A 96 10.48 9.38 12.19
CA ARG A 96 11.55 10.33 12.56
C ARG A 96 11.10 11.79 12.51
N LEU A 97 9.95 12.06 11.89
CA LEU A 97 9.39 13.40 11.85
C LEU A 97 8.96 13.82 13.25
N ARG A 98 9.34 15.04 13.64
CA ARG A 98 8.85 15.68 14.85
C ARG A 98 7.59 16.47 14.55
N GLU A 99 6.80 16.68 15.60
CA GLU A 99 5.67 17.62 15.57
C GLU A 99 6.20 19.01 15.16
N ASN A 100 5.63 19.58 14.08
CA ASN A 100 6.06 20.81 13.40
C ASN A 100 7.33 20.72 12.52
N SER A 101 7.87 19.54 12.24
CA SER A 101 8.92 19.40 11.22
C SER A 101 8.31 19.57 9.82
N LEU A 102 8.97 20.37 8.99
CA LEU A 102 8.62 20.46 7.58
C LEU A 102 8.96 19.12 6.89
N VAL A 103 8.02 18.65 6.06
CA VAL A 103 8.27 17.50 5.20
C VAL A 103 9.04 17.97 3.98
N ASP A 104 10.14 17.26 3.68
CA ASP A 104 10.98 17.55 2.53
C ASP A 104 10.61 16.60 1.37
N PRO A 105 9.90 17.10 0.34
CA PRO A 105 9.54 16.28 -0.82
C PRO A 105 10.76 15.87 -1.66
N GLY A 106 11.86 16.64 -1.63
CA GLY A 106 13.10 16.30 -2.31
C GLY A 106 13.77 15.09 -1.67
N PHE A 107 13.81 15.05 -0.34
CA PHE A 107 14.28 13.88 0.41
C PHE A 107 13.43 12.64 0.09
N ILE A 108 12.10 12.76 0.10
CA ILE A 108 11.19 11.65 -0.19
C ILE A 108 11.39 11.13 -1.62
N THR A 109 11.46 12.03 -2.61
CA THR A 109 11.68 11.66 -4.01
C THR A 109 12.99 10.88 -4.17
N ARG A 110 14.06 11.34 -3.52
CA ARG A 110 15.37 10.67 -3.54
C ARG A 110 15.32 9.28 -2.90
N GLU A 111 14.71 9.14 -1.73
CA GLU A 111 14.60 7.85 -1.04
C GLU A 111 13.75 6.85 -1.82
N LEU A 112 12.66 7.31 -2.44
CA LEU A 112 11.83 6.47 -3.29
C LEU A 112 12.58 6.02 -4.54
N GLN A 113 13.31 6.93 -5.20
CA GLN A 113 14.14 6.58 -6.35
C GLN A 113 15.20 5.52 -5.99
N ILE A 114 15.88 5.67 -4.85
CA ILE A 114 16.83 4.67 -4.35
C ILE A 114 16.14 3.32 -4.13
N ALA A 115 14.94 3.31 -3.55
CA ALA A 115 14.16 2.09 -3.34
C ALA A 115 13.75 1.44 -4.68
N THR A 116 13.38 2.24 -5.67
CA THR A 116 13.07 1.77 -7.03
C THR A 116 14.28 1.09 -7.67
N ASP A 117 15.43 1.75 -7.63
CA ASP A 117 16.66 1.23 -8.22
C ASP A 117 17.11 -0.07 -7.52
N GLN A 118 16.92 -0.19 -6.20
CA GLN A 118 17.18 -1.40 -5.43
C GLN A 118 16.27 -2.57 -5.80
N VAL A 119 14.98 -2.31 -5.98
CA VAL A 119 13.99 -3.36 -6.30
C VAL A 119 14.12 -3.81 -7.76
N LEU A 120 14.31 -2.88 -8.70
CA LEU A 120 14.44 -3.17 -10.12
C LEU A 120 15.85 -3.66 -10.51
N LYS A 121 16.84 -3.46 -9.64
CA LYS A 121 18.27 -3.79 -9.86
C LYS A 121 18.85 -3.21 -11.15
N ARG A 122 18.19 -2.20 -11.72
CA ARG A 122 18.54 -1.53 -12.97
C ARG A 122 18.07 -0.09 -12.88
N SER A 123 18.89 0.83 -13.37
CA SER A 123 18.50 2.23 -13.57
C SER A 123 17.65 2.35 -14.84
N GLY A 124 16.57 3.14 -14.79
CA GLY A 124 15.69 3.33 -15.95
C GLY A 124 14.22 3.63 -15.61
N ALA A 125 13.86 3.54 -14.34
CA ALA A 125 12.55 3.95 -13.85
C ALA A 125 12.69 5.24 -13.03
N THR A 126 11.86 6.23 -13.32
CA THR A 126 11.81 7.52 -12.61
C THR A 126 10.56 7.55 -11.76
N VAL A 127 10.72 7.80 -10.45
CA VAL A 127 9.57 8.01 -9.56
C VAL A 127 9.08 9.44 -9.70
N LEU A 128 7.78 9.58 -9.95
CA LEU A 128 7.09 10.85 -10.01
C LEU A 128 6.14 10.97 -8.83
N LEU A 129 6.27 12.04 -8.06
CA LEU A 129 5.33 12.39 -7.01
C LEU A 129 4.19 13.21 -7.61
N GLY A 130 2.95 12.82 -7.32
CA GLY A 130 1.76 13.57 -7.72
C GLY A 130 1.36 14.54 -6.62
N THR A 131 0.65 14.01 -5.62
CA THR A 131 0.11 14.79 -4.50
C THR A 131 0.65 14.24 -3.18
N MET A 132 0.92 15.13 -2.23
CA MET A 132 1.25 14.77 -0.85
C MET A 132 0.34 15.54 0.10
N MET A 133 -0.33 14.82 1.00
CA MET A 133 -1.26 15.38 1.95
C MET A 133 -1.00 14.82 3.34
N ILE A 134 -1.05 15.68 4.36
CA ILE A 134 -0.90 15.31 5.77
C ILE A 134 -2.15 15.80 6.50
N ASN A 135 -2.74 14.94 7.32
CA ASN A 135 -3.88 15.26 8.20
C ASN A 135 -3.56 15.04 9.68
#